data_AF-A0A7W5D325-F1
#
_entry.id   AF-A0A7W5D325-F1
#
_cell.length_a   1.000
_cell.length_b   1.000
_cell.length_c   1.000
_cell.angle_alpha   90.00
_cell.angle_beta   90.00
_cell.angle_gamma   90.00
#
_symmetry.space_group_name_H-M   'P 1'
#
loop_
_entity.id
_entity.type
_entity.pdbx_description
1 polymer ?
#
loop_
_entity_poly.entity_id
_entity_poly.type
_entity_poly.pdbx_seq_one_letter_code
_entity_poly.pdbx_strand_id
1 'polypeptide(L)'
;MVVQIAQASIDERGKGRGGKAGNQSGTELNIRAAYDANWHTLVVWKDAARGIRCANAAKGAVGNRHIGYDMDERNTILPLAEAAGWDLAKITTDCECDCSSLASVCAIAAGAEKAVMYAGGNLAYTGNLAERLEKTGLVTVHRGLTYAQMLAKATAGSIFVSNAHTVIVVSGATAAAPPQVMLPGTALTQAVADVIAGKYGNGQERREKLKAAGFDPDEVQAAVNRALTAEEPELPGAARDPADKYVCKTYVTKASALNVRTGPGTDSRKKAKAELTPDGQRHSNDEGQLLPGTRVTVSQVRRAGSDWWGLIPSGWIALEWHGAVYVK
;
A
#
# COMPACT_ATOMS: atom_id res chain seq x y z
N MET A 1 4.95 -5.68 -17.78
CA MET A 1 4.67 -4.43 -17.03
C MET A 1 5.92 -3.56 -17.07
N VAL A 2 5.77 -2.23 -17.08
CA VAL A 2 6.89 -1.28 -17.05
C VAL A 2 7.27 -0.97 -15.60
N VAL A 3 8.54 -1.12 -15.25
CA VAL A 3 9.06 -0.74 -13.92
C VAL A 3 8.94 0.77 -13.73
N GLN A 4 8.30 1.21 -12.64
CA GLN A 4 8.22 2.61 -12.23
C GLN A 4 9.16 2.85 -11.06
N ILE A 5 9.82 4.01 -11.08
CA ILE A 5 10.72 4.48 -10.03
C ILE A 5 10.24 5.81 -9.47
N ALA A 6 10.43 6.01 -8.17
CA ALA A 6 10.39 7.29 -7.51
C ALA A 6 11.82 7.85 -7.43
N GLN A 7 11.95 9.15 -7.66
CA GLN A 7 13.23 9.84 -7.62
C GLN A 7 13.06 11.25 -7.06
N ALA A 8 14.13 11.74 -6.41
CA ALA A 8 14.36 13.14 -6.15
C ALA A 8 15.45 13.59 -7.15
N SER A 9 15.15 14.57 -8.02
CA SER A 9 16.02 14.86 -9.18
C SER A 9 16.71 16.23 -9.17
N ILE A 10 15.96 17.32 -9.15
CA ILE A 10 16.44 18.71 -9.31
C ILE A 10 15.44 19.66 -8.67
N ASP A 11 15.92 20.81 -8.21
CA ASP A 11 15.14 21.90 -7.62
C ASP A 11 14.18 22.55 -8.64
N GLU A 12 13.36 23.49 -8.17
CA GLU A 12 12.36 24.20 -8.97
C GLU A 12 12.94 25.06 -10.12
N ARG A 13 14.25 25.31 -10.10
CA ARG A 13 15.00 26.07 -11.10
C ARG A 13 15.84 25.17 -12.00
N GLY A 14 15.71 23.85 -11.86
CA GLY A 14 16.49 22.84 -12.57
C GLY A 14 17.94 22.75 -12.11
N LYS A 15 18.25 23.16 -10.88
CA LYS A 15 19.57 23.09 -10.25
C LYS A 15 19.58 22.08 -9.11
N GLY A 16 20.76 21.78 -8.59
CA GLY A 16 20.90 20.81 -7.50
C GLY A 16 20.92 21.41 -6.08
N ARG A 17 20.96 22.74 -5.96
CA ARG A 17 21.32 23.47 -4.72
C ARG A 17 20.77 24.88 -4.68
N GLY A 18 20.48 25.34 -3.46
CA GLY A 18 19.99 26.67 -3.12
C GLY A 18 18.53 26.89 -3.52
N GLY A 19 17.76 25.81 -3.67
CA GLY A 19 16.33 25.84 -3.93
C GLY A 19 15.57 26.34 -2.71
N LYS A 20 14.26 26.57 -2.86
CA LYS A 20 13.42 26.93 -1.71
C LYS A 20 12.85 25.66 -1.07
N ALA A 21 13.00 25.58 0.26
CA ALA A 21 12.44 24.53 1.13
C ALA A 21 11.03 24.05 0.69
N GLY A 22 10.89 22.73 0.51
CA GLY A 22 9.66 22.06 0.10
C GLY A 22 9.51 22.01 -1.42
N ASN A 23 8.76 21.04 -1.92
CA ASN A 23 8.54 20.87 -3.36
C ASN A 23 7.71 22.03 -3.91
N GLN A 24 8.35 22.96 -4.63
CA GLN A 24 7.72 24.13 -5.21
C GLN A 24 7.13 23.83 -6.59
N SER A 25 7.77 22.98 -7.37
CA SER A 25 7.45 22.74 -8.80
C SER A 25 6.40 21.66 -9.07
N GLY A 26 6.34 20.67 -8.19
CA GLY A 26 5.52 19.46 -8.28
C GLY A 26 6.28 18.32 -8.93
N THR A 27 7.52 18.55 -9.35
CA THR A 27 8.32 17.64 -10.16
C THR A 27 9.71 17.36 -9.58
N GLU A 28 10.14 18.12 -8.57
CA GLU A 28 11.38 17.91 -7.82
C GLU A 28 11.55 16.47 -7.36
N LEU A 29 10.48 15.93 -6.78
CA LEU A 29 10.26 14.50 -6.60
C LEU A 29 9.20 14.04 -7.59
N ASN A 30 9.43 12.92 -8.26
CA ASN A 30 8.49 12.39 -9.25
C ASN A 30 8.53 10.87 -9.34
N ILE A 31 7.45 10.30 -9.89
CA ILE A 31 7.39 8.91 -10.34
C ILE A 31 7.43 8.89 -11.86
N ARG A 32 8.27 8.02 -12.42
CA ARG A 32 8.37 7.80 -13.87
C ARG A 32 8.77 6.38 -14.20
N ALA A 33 8.68 6.03 -15.49
CA ALA A 33 9.26 4.80 -15.99
C ALA A 33 10.77 4.75 -15.72
N ALA A 34 11.27 3.59 -15.30
CA ALA A 34 12.69 3.34 -15.14
C ALA A 34 13.41 3.59 -16.47
N TYR A 35 14.60 4.20 -16.37
CA TYR A 35 15.47 4.51 -17.50
C TYR A 35 16.89 4.05 -17.15
N ASP A 36 17.74 3.81 -18.15
CA ASP A 36 19.14 3.48 -17.89
C ASP A 36 19.92 4.77 -17.55
N ALA A 37 20.56 4.78 -16.38
CA ALA A 37 21.40 5.88 -15.92
C ALA A 37 22.81 5.38 -15.56
N ASN A 38 23.28 4.33 -16.23
CA ASN A 38 24.51 3.60 -15.90
C ASN A 38 24.45 3.02 -14.46
N TRP A 39 23.34 2.38 -14.13
CA TRP A 39 23.17 1.73 -12.84
C TRP A 39 24.16 0.59 -12.69
N HIS A 40 25.02 0.64 -11.67
CA HIS A 40 26.01 -0.41 -11.40
C HIS A 40 25.60 -1.31 -10.22
N THR A 41 24.58 -0.93 -9.46
CA THR A 41 24.16 -1.66 -8.27
C THR A 41 22.65 -1.68 -8.11
N LEU A 42 22.12 -2.87 -7.82
CA LEU A 42 20.74 -3.13 -7.47
C LEU A 42 20.68 -3.60 -6.01
N VAL A 43 19.97 -2.87 -5.16
CA VAL A 43 19.64 -3.32 -3.81
C VAL A 43 18.24 -3.92 -3.81
N VAL A 44 18.09 -5.14 -3.30
CA VAL A 44 16.79 -5.84 -3.20
C VAL A 44 16.53 -6.22 -1.75
N TRP A 45 15.34 -5.94 -1.25
CA TRP A 45 14.94 -6.35 0.10
C TRP A 45 14.81 -7.86 0.19
N LYS A 46 15.37 -8.47 1.25
CA LYS A 46 15.20 -9.91 1.51
C LYS A 46 13.76 -10.25 1.90
N ASP A 47 13.08 -9.31 2.56
CA ASP A 47 11.67 -9.39 2.93
C ASP A 47 10.84 -8.45 2.06
N ALA A 48 9.89 -9.01 1.32
CA ALA A 48 9.02 -8.26 0.42
C ALA A 48 8.16 -7.21 1.14
N ALA A 49 7.76 -7.44 2.40
CA ALA A 49 6.98 -6.48 3.17
C ALA A 49 7.79 -5.20 3.48
N ARG A 50 9.09 -5.36 3.75
CA ARG A 50 10.02 -4.22 3.91
C ARG A 50 10.18 -3.44 2.60
N GLY A 51 10.33 -4.16 1.48
CA GLY A 51 10.36 -3.53 0.16
C GLY A 51 9.10 -2.72 -0.16
N ILE A 52 7.91 -3.27 0.12
CA ILE A 52 6.65 -2.56 -0.04
C ILE A 52 6.59 -1.31 0.86
N ARG A 53 7.06 -1.39 2.11
CA ARG A 53 7.16 -0.20 2.99
C ARG A 53 8.08 0.87 2.42
N CYS A 54 9.25 0.49 1.91
CA CYS A 54 10.19 1.42 1.26
C CYS A 54 9.54 2.11 0.04
N ALA A 55 8.88 1.34 -0.82
CA ALA A 55 8.16 1.86 -1.98
C ALA A 55 7.01 2.81 -1.59
N ASN A 56 6.25 2.49 -0.54
CA ASN A 56 5.15 3.32 -0.08
C ASN A 56 5.64 4.61 0.57
N ALA A 57 6.74 4.56 1.34
CA ALA A 57 7.39 5.77 1.84
C ALA A 57 7.82 6.69 0.68
N ALA A 58 8.43 6.12 -0.37
CA ALA A 58 8.82 6.89 -1.55
C ALA A 58 7.63 7.51 -2.28
N LYS A 59 6.51 6.78 -2.45
CA LYS A 59 5.27 7.33 -3.00
C LYS A 59 4.68 8.45 -2.14
N GLY A 60 4.70 8.26 -0.82
CA GLY A 60 4.26 9.26 0.14
C GLY A 60 5.08 10.54 0.06
N ALA A 61 6.41 10.40 -0.09
CA ALA A 61 7.29 11.55 -0.27
C ALA A 61 7.03 12.29 -1.59
N VAL A 62 6.92 11.56 -2.71
CA VAL A 62 6.60 12.17 -4.01
C VAL A 62 5.25 12.90 -3.99
N GLY A 63 4.27 12.35 -3.30
CA GLY A 63 2.95 12.98 -3.14
C GLY A 63 2.92 14.15 -2.17
N ASN A 64 4.00 14.43 -1.44
CA ASN A 64 4.04 15.45 -0.41
C ASN A 64 4.76 16.71 -0.89
N ARG A 65 4.02 17.82 -0.93
CA ARG A 65 4.53 19.13 -1.36
C ARG A 65 5.51 19.77 -0.36
N HIS A 66 5.58 19.28 0.87
CA HIS A 66 6.52 19.76 1.89
C HIS A 66 7.93 19.16 1.76
N ILE A 67 8.17 18.26 0.81
CA ILE A 67 9.46 17.57 0.66
C ILE A 67 10.07 17.91 -0.70
N GLY A 68 11.00 18.86 -0.70
CA GLY A 68 11.70 19.37 -1.89
C GLY A 68 12.98 18.61 -2.23
N TYR A 69 13.66 19.11 -3.27
CA TYR A 69 15.00 18.67 -3.64
C TYR A 69 16.08 19.74 -3.39
N ASP A 70 17.07 19.42 -2.53
CA ASP A 70 18.28 20.22 -2.34
C ASP A 70 19.42 19.37 -1.74
N MET A 71 20.63 19.47 -2.32
CA MET A 71 21.81 18.73 -1.86
C MET A 71 22.51 19.35 -0.63
N ASP A 72 22.40 20.65 -0.40
CA ASP A 72 22.97 21.35 0.77
C ASP A 72 22.15 21.06 2.03
N GLU A 73 20.83 20.97 1.90
CA GLU A 73 19.89 20.75 3.02
C GLU A 73 19.35 19.32 3.09
N ARG A 74 20.00 18.38 2.40
CA ARG A 74 19.58 16.97 2.20
C ARG A 74 19.13 16.19 3.44
N ASN A 75 19.56 16.59 4.64
CA ASN A 75 19.26 15.89 5.89
C ASN A 75 18.04 16.46 6.63
N THR A 76 17.49 17.59 6.19
CA THR A 76 16.36 18.26 6.87
C THR A 76 15.09 17.40 6.86
N ILE A 77 14.94 16.49 5.89
CA ILE A 77 13.88 15.47 5.87
C ILE A 77 13.93 14.49 7.07
N LEU A 78 15.11 14.18 7.61
CA LEU A 78 15.27 13.11 8.62
C LEU A 78 14.50 13.37 9.93
N PRO A 79 14.69 14.51 10.64
CA PRO A 79 13.97 14.77 11.88
C PRO A 79 12.46 14.87 11.68
N LEU A 80 12.01 15.35 10.51
CA LEU A 80 10.58 15.46 10.20
C LEU A 80 9.96 14.09 9.89
N ALA A 81 10.70 13.23 9.19
CA ALA A 81 10.30 11.84 8.97
C ALA A 81 10.18 11.09 10.30
N GLU A 82 11.12 11.29 11.22
CA GLU A 82 11.06 10.70 12.56
C GLU A 82 9.84 11.21 13.36
N ALA A 83 9.60 12.53 13.35
CA ALA A 83 8.44 13.13 13.99
C ALA A 83 7.10 12.66 13.39
N ALA A 84 7.08 12.35 12.08
CA ALA A 84 5.94 11.79 11.38
C ALA A 84 5.75 10.27 11.57
N GLY A 85 6.58 9.62 12.41
CA GLY A 85 6.54 8.18 12.61
C GLY A 85 6.93 7.39 11.35
N TRP A 86 7.81 7.96 10.54
CA TRP A 86 8.29 7.44 9.25
C TRP A 86 7.24 7.36 8.13
N ASP A 87 6.08 7.97 8.33
CA ASP A 87 5.06 8.17 7.30
C ASP A 87 5.32 9.50 6.57
N LEU A 88 6.05 9.45 5.47
CA LEU A 88 6.49 10.66 4.74
C LEU A 88 5.33 11.49 4.18
N ALA A 89 4.15 10.90 4.01
CA ALA A 89 2.94 11.64 3.61
C ALA A 89 2.41 12.56 4.71
N LYS A 90 2.85 12.38 5.98
CA LYS A 90 2.43 13.19 7.14
C LYS A 90 3.37 14.34 7.49
N ILE A 91 4.46 14.53 6.75
CA ILE A 91 5.34 15.69 6.95
C ILE A 91 4.59 16.96 6.54
N THR A 92 4.49 17.93 7.46
CA THR A 92 3.77 19.20 7.27
C THR A 92 4.67 20.44 7.33
N THR A 93 5.96 20.25 7.60
CA THR A 93 6.96 21.32 7.61
C THR A 93 7.84 21.15 6.39
N ASP A 94 8.12 22.26 5.69
CA ASP A 94 8.96 22.25 4.50
C ASP A 94 10.37 21.74 4.84
N CYS A 95 10.87 20.84 4.02
CA CYS A 95 12.19 20.25 4.14
C CYS A 95 12.72 19.81 2.78
N GLU A 96 13.98 19.40 2.79
CA GLU A 96 14.75 19.05 1.63
C GLU A 96 15.35 17.65 1.74
N CYS A 97 15.50 17.03 0.58
CA CYS A 97 16.21 15.78 0.41
C CYS A 97 17.02 15.79 -0.89
N ASP A 98 17.99 14.89 -1.00
CA ASP A 98 18.55 14.49 -2.28
C ASP A 98 18.16 13.04 -2.61
N CYS A 99 18.57 12.54 -3.77
CA CYS A 99 18.24 11.19 -4.21
C CYS A 99 18.58 10.11 -3.15
N SER A 100 19.73 10.24 -2.51
CA SER A 100 20.27 9.27 -1.55
C SER A 100 19.78 9.47 -0.12
N SER A 101 19.46 10.69 0.29
CA SER A 101 18.84 10.96 1.58
C SER A 101 17.37 10.53 1.58
N LEU A 102 16.65 10.75 0.47
CA LEU A 102 15.30 10.19 0.27
C LEU A 102 15.32 8.66 0.36
N ALA A 103 16.24 8.00 -0.37
CA ALA A 103 16.41 6.55 -0.31
C ALA A 103 16.76 6.06 1.10
N SER A 104 17.60 6.79 1.83
CA SER A 104 17.96 6.47 3.20
C SER A 104 16.76 6.53 4.15
N VAL A 105 15.97 7.61 4.09
CA VAL A 105 14.77 7.76 4.92
C VAL A 105 13.70 6.71 4.58
N CYS A 106 13.50 6.40 3.29
CA CYS A 106 12.59 5.33 2.87
C CYS A 106 13.06 3.95 3.37
N ALA A 107 14.38 3.71 3.41
CA ALA A 107 14.92 2.50 3.99
C ALA A 107 14.70 2.43 5.51
N ILE A 108 14.85 3.56 6.23
CA ILE A 108 14.55 3.63 7.66
C ILE A 108 13.06 3.36 7.92
N ALA A 109 12.16 3.93 7.10
CA ALA A 109 10.72 3.62 7.15
C ALA A 109 10.41 2.12 6.89
N ALA A 110 11.26 1.45 6.13
CA ALA A 110 11.20 -0.01 5.91
C ALA A 110 11.88 -0.84 7.02
N GLY A 111 12.43 -0.19 8.05
CA GLY A 111 13.04 -0.81 9.22
C GLY A 111 14.54 -1.02 9.13
N ALA A 112 15.24 -0.31 8.24
CA ALA A 112 16.69 -0.16 8.33
C ALA A 112 17.06 0.66 9.57
N GLU A 113 18.13 0.27 10.26
CA GLU A 113 18.53 0.95 11.49
C GLU A 113 19.00 2.39 11.20
N LYS A 114 18.39 3.38 11.89
CA LYS A 114 18.71 4.80 11.74
C LYS A 114 20.20 5.06 11.98
N ALA A 115 20.83 4.41 12.96
CA ALA A 115 22.24 4.61 13.28
C ALA A 115 23.19 4.12 12.16
N VAL A 116 22.77 3.14 11.36
CA VAL A 116 23.53 2.67 10.18
C VAL A 116 23.34 3.63 9.01
N MET A 117 22.10 4.09 8.80
CA MET A 117 21.75 4.96 7.68
C MET A 117 22.19 6.42 7.91
N TYR A 118 22.21 6.89 9.15
CA TYR A 118 22.66 8.21 9.59
C TYR A 118 23.90 8.06 10.49
N ALA A 119 25.07 8.19 9.89
CA ALA A 119 26.36 8.04 10.55
C ALA A 119 27.29 9.19 10.17
N GLY A 120 28.01 9.73 11.16
CA GLY A 120 28.91 10.88 10.98
C GLY A 120 28.16 12.19 10.70
N GLY A 121 26.94 12.35 11.24
CA GLY A 121 26.11 13.53 11.03
C GLY A 121 25.42 13.61 9.65
N ASN A 122 25.47 12.53 8.86
CA ASN A 122 24.97 12.54 7.49
C ASN A 122 24.22 11.24 7.14
N LEU A 123 23.09 11.36 6.43
CA LEU A 123 22.44 10.21 5.78
C LEU A 123 23.38 9.61 4.73
N ALA A 124 23.14 8.36 4.34
CA ALA A 124 23.92 7.73 3.29
C ALA A 124 23.88 8.60 2.03
N TYR A 125 25.03 8.79 1.40
CA TYR A 125 25.13 9.44 0.09
C TYR A 125 25.31 8.36 -0.99
N THR A 126 25.11 8.71 -2.26
CA THR A 126 25.06 7.73 -3.35
C THR A 126 26.24 6.73 -3.34
N GLY A 127 27.46 7.21 -3.08
CA GLY A 127 28.66 6.37 -3.05
C GLY A 127 28.78 5.38 -1.89
N ASN A 128 28.00 5.52 -0.81
CA ASN A 128 28.00 4.58 0.32
C ASN A 128 26.63 3.98 0.67
N LEU A 129 25.58 4.35 -0.08
CA LEU A 129 24.21 3.90 0.16
C LEU A 129 24.07 2.37 0.15
N ALA A 130 24.60 1.71 -0.87
CA ALA A 130 24.53 0.26 -0.99
C ALA A 130 25.27 -0.45 0.16
N GLU A 131 26.45 0.03 0.54
CA GLU A 131 27.25 -0.52 1.64
C GLU A 131 26.52 -0.37 2.99
N ARG A 132 25.96 0.80 3.27
CA ARG A 132 25.19 1.03 4.51
C ARG A 132 23.95 0.14 4.57
N LEU A 133 23.22 -0.01 3.46
CA LEU A 133 22.06 -0.92 3.41
C LEU A 133 22.49 -2.38 3.59
N GLU A 134 23.59 -2.81 2.97
CA GLU A 134 24.14 -4.16 3.12
C GLU A 134 24.47 -4.47 4.60
N LYS A 135 25.05 -3.51 5.32
CA LYS A 135 25.35 -3.62 6.76
C LYS A 135 24.12 -3.83 7.65
N THR A 136 22.93 -3.43 7.21
CA THR A 136 21.68 -3.70 7.96
C THR A 136 21.30 -5.19 7.97
N GLY A 137 21.85 -5.98 7.04
CA GLY A 137 21.48 -7.39 6.85
C GLY A 137 20.13 -7.60 6.19
N LEU A 138 19.37 -6.55 5.88
CA LEU A 138 17.98 -6.61 5.39
C LEU A 138 17.85 -6.74 3.86
N VAL A 139 18.94 -6.53 3.15
CA VAL A 139 18.96 -6.47 1.69
C VAL A 139 20.01 -7.41 1.10
N THR A 140 19.80 -7.79 -0.15
CA THR A 140 20.82 -8.38 -1.02
C THR A 140 21.29 -7.30 -2.00
N VAL A 141 22.60 -7.09 -2.09
CA VAL A 141 23.20 -6.14 -3.02
C VAL A 141 23.77 -6.87 -4.22
N HIS A 142 23.20 -6.62 -5.40
CA HIS A 142 23.69 -7.15 -6.65
C HIS A 142 24.56 -6.12 -7.36
N ARG A 143 25.73 -6.54 -7.83
CA ARG A 143 26.69 -5.74 -8.59
C ARG A 143 26.99 -6.43 -9.92
N GLY A 144 27.30 -5.66 -10.96
CA GLY A 144 27.66 -6.21 -12.28
C GLY A 144 26.50 -6.78 -13.11
N LEU A 145 25.25 -6.41 -12.78
CA LEU A 145 24.09 -6.74 -13.60
C LEU A 145 23.97 -5.76 -14.77
N THR A 146 23.49 -6.24 -15.92
CA THR A 146 23.03 -5.34 -16.99
C THR A 146 21.73 -4.65 -16.57
N TYR A 147 21.39 -3.51 -17.19
CA TYR A 147 20.14 -2.82 -16.90
C TYR A 147 18.90 -3.72 -17.08
N ALA A 148 18.87 -4.54 -18.13
CA ALA A 148 17.80 -5.51 -18.34
C ALA A 148 17.71 -6.56 -17.22
N GLN A 149 18.85 -7.07 -16.74
CA GLN A 149 18.88 -7.99 -15.60
C GLN A 149 18.46 -7.31 -14.30
N MET A 150 18.80 -6.03 -14.11
CA MET A 150 18.33 -5.25 -12.96
C MET A 150 16.81 -5.09 -12.98
N LEU A 151 16.22 -4.71 -14.11
CA LEU A 151 14.77 -4.60 -14.27
C LEU A 151 14.06 -5.93 -13.99
N ALA A 152 14.61 -7.04 -14.47
CA ALA A 152 14.05 -8.38 -14.26
C ALA A 152 14.14 -8.88 -12.81
N LYS A 153 15.09 -8.36 -12.02
CA LYS A 153 15.29 -8.72 -10.60
C LYS A 153 14.68 -7.74 -9.62
N ALA A 154 14.37 -6.53 -10.08
CA ALA A 154 13.80 -5.50 -9.25
C ALA A 154 12.48 -5.98 -8.63
N THR A 155 12.21 -5.50 -7.42
CA THR A 155 10.93 -5.68 -6.72
C THR A 155 10.52 -4.34 -6.11
N ALA A 156 9.32 -4.24 -5.55
CA ALA A 156 8.90 -3.02 -4.86
C ALA A 156 9.92 -2.67 -3.75
N GLY A 157 10.38 -1.43 -3.73
CA GLY A 157 11.38 -0.92 -2.80
C GLY A 157 12.82 -1.21 -3.19
N SER A 158 13.08 -1.97 -4.26
CA SER A 158 14.43 -2.10 -4.80
C SER A 158 15.04 -0.74 -5.12
N ILE A 159 16.34 -0.59 -4.91
CA ILE A 159 17.04 0.68 -5.10
C ILE A 159 18.08 0.50 -6.21
N PHE A 160 18.00 1.33 -7.25
CA PHE A 160 19.05 1.40 -8.27
C PHE A 160 20.05 2.45 -7.85
N VAL A 161 21.34 2.16 -7.99
CA VAL A 161 22.42 3.05 -7.59
C VAL A 161 23.43 3.18 -8.74
N SER A 162 23.76 4.41 -9.10
CA SER A 162 24.85 4.80 -9.99
C SER A 162 25.88 5.64 -9.22
N ASN A 163 26.90 6.16 -9.89
CA ASN A 163 27.91 7.00 -9.23
C ASN A 163 27.35 8.34 -8.71
N ALA A 164 26.25 8.83 -9.30
CA ALA A 164 25.72 10.16 -9.04
C ALA A 164 24.25 10.18 -8.65
N HIS A 165 23.50 9.09 -8.89
CA HIS A 165 22.06 9.07 -8.68
C HIS A 165 21.59 7.77 -8.05
N THR A 166 20.44 7.83 -7.38
CA THR A 166 19.75 6.65 -6.89
C THR A 166 18.24 6.82 -6.93
N VAL A 167 17.54 5.74 -7.21
CA VAL A 167 16.07 5.74 -7.39
C VAL A 167 15.44 4.50 -6.77
N ILE A 168 14.18 4.61 -6.35
CA ILE A 168 13.46 3.57 -5.61
C ILE A 168 12.37 3.00 -6.52
N VAL A 169 12.32 1.69 -6.70
CA VAL A 169 11.28 1.01 -7.49
C VAL A 169 9.95 1.03 -6.74
N VAL A 170 8.89 1.54 -7.37
CA VAL A 170 7.56 1.73 -6.75
C VAL A 170 6.46 0.84 -7.33
N SER A 171 6.64 0.32 -8.56
CA SER A 171 5.76 -0.69 -9.18
C SER A 171 6.40 -1.32 -10.43
N GLY A 172 5.80 -2.40 -10.94
CA GLY A 172 6.03 -2.89 -12.32
C GLY A 172 7.23 -3.81 -12.57
N ALA A 173 7.94 -4.26 -11.54
CA ALA A 173 9.03 -5.21 -11.68
C ALA A 173 8.56 -6.66 -11.55
N THR A 174 8.99 -7.51 -12.49
CA THR A 174 8.61 -8.93 -12.59
C THR A 174 9.35 -9.75 -11.53
N ALA A 175 8.61 -10.42 -10.65
CA ALA A 175 9.15 -11.57 -9.96
C ALA A 175 9.33 -12.71 -10.98
N ALA A 176 10.56 -12.89 -11.50
CA ALA A 176 10.93 -14.10 -12.23
C ALA A 176 11.73 -15.02 -11.30
N ALA A 177 11.08 -16.03 -10.74
CA ALA A 177 11.73 -17.11 -10.00
C ALA A 177 12.27 -18.18 -10.96
N PRO A 178 13.53 -18.65 -10.83
CA PRO A 178 13.92 -19.99 -11.25
C PRO A 178 13.63 -21.01 -10.13
N PRO A 179 13.55 -22.31 -10.46
CA PRO A 179 12.77 -23.29 -9.72
C PRO A 179 13.39 -23.56 -8.34
N GLN A 180 12.58 -23.93 -7.34
CA GLN A 180 12.78 -25.05 -6.39
C GLN A 180 11.78 -24.98 -5.21
N VAL A 181 11.12 -26.12 -4.98
CA VAL A 181 10.51 -26.65 -3.73
C VAL A 181 9.74 -25.67 -2.84
N MET A 182 8.41 -25.61 -3.01
CA MET A 182 7.51 -24.89 -2.09
C MET A 182 7.13 -25.77 -0.90
N LEU A 183 7.31 -25.21 0.31
CA LEU A 183 6.68 -25.71 1.52
C LEU A 183 5.14 -25.56 1.39
N PRO A 184 4.36 -26.61 1.71
CA PRO A 184 2.94 -26.74 1.31
C PRO A 184 1.97 -25.69 1.92
N GLY A 185 2.40 -24.87 2.88
CA GLY A 185 1.53 -23.94 3.59
C GLY A 185 1.21 -22.61 2.86
N THR A 186 2.18 -21.99 2.18
CA THR A 186 1.99 -20.63 1.60
C THR A 186 1.31 -20.63 0.25
N ALA A 187 1.48 -21.72 -0.52
CA ALA A 187 0.80 -21.97 -1.79
C ALA A 187 -0.72 -22.00 -1.62
N LEU A 188 -1.15 -22.77 -0.62
CA LEU A 188 -2.55 -23.04 -0.34
C LEU A 188 -3.26 -21.78 0.14
N THR A 189 -2.63 -20.98 0.99
CA THR A 189 -3.19 -19.71 1.48
C THR A 189 -3.42 -18.70 0.36
N GLN A 190 -2.50 -18.58 -0.60
CA GLN A 190 -2.67 -17.68 -1.74
C GLN A 190 -3.75 -18.19 -2.70
N ALA A 191 -3.78 -19.50 -3.00
CA ALA A 191 -4.84 -20.11 -3.80
C ALA A 191 -6.22 -19.93 -3.15
N VAL A 192 -6.31 -20.06 -1.83
CA VAL A 192 -7.53 -19.80 -1.04
C VAL A 192 -7.99 -18.35 -1.18
N ALA A 193 -7.10 -17.39 -1.00
CA ALA A 193 -7.41 -15.97 -1.16
C ALA A 193 -7.87 -15.64 -2.59
N ASP A 194 -7.26 -16.24 -3.60
CA ASP A 194 -7.60 -16.03 -5.00
C ASP A 194 -8.91 -16.71 -5.41
N VAL A 195 -9.25 -17.85 -4.82
CA VAL A 195 -10.56 -18.49 -4.97
C VAL A 195 -11.66 -17.65 -4.29
N ILE A 196 -11.41 -17.14 -3.08
CA ILE A 196 -12.33 -16.22 -2.39
C ILE A 196 -12.51 -14.93 -3.21
N ALA A 197 -11.44 -14.45 -3.84
CA ALA A 197 -11.47 -13.31 -4.75
C ALA A 197 -12.07 -13.63 -6.14
N GLY A 198 -12.54 -14.86 -6.36
CA GLY A 198 -13.24 -15.27 -7.59
C GLY A 198 -12.35 -15.49 -8.82
N LYS A 199 -11.03 -15.45 -8.68
CA LYS A 199 -10.08 -15.52 -9.81
C LYS A 199 -10.08 -16.87 -10.53
N TYR A 200 -10.55 -17.92 -9.85
CA TYR A 200 -10.64 -19.26 -10.40
C TYR A 200 -12.02 -19.59 -11.00
N GLY A 201 -12.98 -18.65 -11.04
CA GLY A 201 -14.33 -18.95 -11.50
C GLY A 201 -15.11 -19.84 -10.54
N ASN A 202 -16.17 -20.49 -11.02
CA ASN A 202 -17.14 -21.20 -10.17
C ASN A 202 -17.33 -22.67 -10.60
N GLY A 203 -17.60 -23.55 -9.63
CA GLY A 203 -17.94 -24.96 -9.90
C GLY A 203 -16.82 -25.74 -10.62
N GLN A 204 -17.16 -26.36 -11.75
CA GLN A 204 -16.24 -27.20 -12.55
C GLN A 204 -15.03 -26.39 -13.07
N GLU A 205 -15.26 -25.16 -13.52
CA GLU A 205 -14.23 -24.26 -14.06
C GLU A 205 -13.14 -23.97 -13.02
N ARG A 206 -13.55 -23.80 -11.76
CA ARG A 206 -12.64 -23.61 -10.62
C ARG A 206 -11.76 -24.83 -10.40
N ARG A 207 -12.36 -26.02 -10.41
CA ARG A 207 -11.61 -27.27 -10.22
C ARG A 207 -10.58 -27.49 -11.32
N GLU A 208 -10.92 -27.18 -12.56
CA GLU A 208 -10.03 -27.33 -13.72
C GLU A 208 -8.89 -26.30 -13.69
N LYS A 209 -9.18 -25.03 -13.37
CA LYS A 209 -8.17 -23.98 -13.23
C LYS A 209 -7.23 -24.21 -12.04
N LEU A 210 -7.74 -24.74 -10.92
CA LEU A 210 -6.91 -25.11 -9.78
C LEU A 210 -6.00 -26.30 -10.09
N LYS A 211 -6.51 -27.35 -10.77
CA LYS A 211 -5.69 -28.48 -11.24
C LYS A 211 -4.63 -28.04 -12.25
N ALA A 212 -4.98 -27.19 -13.21
CA ALA A 212 -4.05 -26.63 -14.18
C ALA A 212 -2.97 -25.75 -13.53
N ALA A 213 -3.31 -25.09 -12.42
CA ALA A 213 -2.37 -24.35 -11.58
C ALA A 213 -1.60 -25.24 -10.58
N GLY A 214 -1.81 -26.56 -10.62
CA GLY A 214 -1.06 -27.54 -9.82
C GLY A 214 -1.57 -27.73 -8.38
N PHE A 215 -2.77 -27.26 -8.05
CA PHE A 215 -3.39 -27.42 -6.73
C PHE A 215 -4.39 -28.57 -6.68
N ASP A 216 -4.56 -29.20 -5.52
CA ASP A 216 -5.70 -30.10 -5.25
C ASP A 216 -6.95 -29.25 -4.97
N PRO A 217 -7.99 -29.30 -5.83
CA PRO A 217 -9.19 -28.48 -5.66
C PRO A 217 -9.94 -28.74 -4.35
N ASP A 218 -9.90 -29.98 -3.85
CA ASP A 218 -10.62 -30.38 -2.65
C ASP A 218 -9.91 -29.85 -1.39
N GLU A 219 -8.58 -29.82 -1.39
CA GLU A 219 -7.76 -29.23 -0.32
C GLU A 219 -7.90 -27.69 -0.28
N VAL A 220 -7.87 -27.04 -1.44
CA VAL A 220 -8.09 -25.58 -1.56
C VAL A 220 -9.50 -25.21 -1.10
N GLN A 221 -10.52 -25.97 -1.50
CA GLN A 221 -11.90 -25.67 -1.10
C GLN A 221 -12.12 -25.87 0.41
N ALA A 222 -11.50 -26.89 1.02
CA ALA A 222 -11.53 -27.08 2.47
C ALA A 222 -10.85 -25.92 3.22
N ALA A 223 -9.73 -25.41 2.69
CA ALA A 223 -9.03 -24.26 3.26
C ALA A 223 -9.78 -22.93 3.05
N VAL A 224 -10.47 -22.75 1.92
CA VAL A 224 -11.40 -21.62 1.67
C VAL A 224 -12.52 -21.62 2.70
N ASN A 225 -13.12 -22.79 2.97
CA ASN A 225 -14.18 -22.92 3.95
C ASN A 225 -13.70 -22.58 5.37
N ARG A 226 -12.45 -22.92 5.72
CA ARG A 226 -11.80 -22.53 6.99
C ARG A 226 -11.46 -21.03 7.06
N ALA A 227 -10.95 -20.44 5.99
CA ALA A 227 -10.64 -19.01 5.93
C ALA A 227 -11.88 -18.11 5.97
N LEU A 228 -13.01 -18.60 5.43
CA LEU A 228 -14.29 -17.90 5.53
C LEU A 228 -14.95 -18.05 6.91
N THR A 229 -14.42 -18.91 7.79
CA THR A 229 -14.95 -19.16 9.14
C THR A 229 -14.07 -18.64 10.29
N ALA A 230 -12.81 -18.23 10.05
CA ALA A 230 -11.91 -17.70 11.09
C ALA A 230 -11.78 -16.16 11.04
N GLU A 231 -12.01 -15.50 12.17
CA GLU A 231 -11.79 -14.05 12.41
C GLU A 231 -10.28 -13.72 12.49
N GLU A 232 -9.83 -12.63 11.85
CA GLU A 232 -8.42 -12.15 11.78
C GLU A 232 -8.34 -10.60 12.03
N PRO A 233 -7.16 -9.99 12.29
CA PRO A 233 -6.91 -9.05 13.38
C PRO A 233 -6.98 -7.56 12.99
N GLU A 234 -7.12 -6.69 14.00
CA GLU A 234 -7.36 -5.23 13.90
C GLU A 234 -6.18 -4.38 13.36
N LEU A 235 -6.53 -3.33 12.61
CA LEU A 235 -5.67 -2.22 12.15
C LEU A 235 -5.75 -1.02 13.15
N PRO A 236 -4.62 -0.38 13.55
CA PRO A 236 -4.63 0.87 14.32
C PRO A 236 -4.56 2.09 13.38
N GLY A 237 -5.25 3.22 13.55
CA GLY A 237 -6.32 3.65 14.45
C GLY A 237 -6.70 5.08 14.03
N ALA A 238 -8.00 5.36 13.86
CA ALA A 238 -8.54 6.69 14.07
C ALA A 238 -8.92 6.79 15.56
N ALA A 239 -8.76 7.98 16.16
CA ALA A 239 -8.93 8.20 17.59
C ALA A 239 -10.23 7.59 18.15
N ARG A 240 -10.09 6.91 19.28
CA ARG A 240 -11.14 6.21 20.02
C ARG A 240 -11.92 7.21 20.89
N ASP A 241 -13.23 7.32 20.69
CA ASP A 241 -14.15 7.61 21.79
C ASP A 241 -14.54 6.26 22.42
N PRO A 242 -14.30 6.03 23.73
CA PRO A 242 -14.69 4.79 24.39
C PRO A 242 -16.21 4.50 24.40
N ALA A 243 -17.04 5.40 23.83
CA ALA A 243 -18.49 5.24 23.67
C ALA A 243 -18.95 4.72 22.28
N ASP A 244 -18.07 4.54 21.30
CA ASP A 244 -18.48 4.18 19.94
C ASP A 244 -18.66 2.66 19.76
N LYS A 245 -19.91 2.20 19.76
CA LYS A 245 -20.31 0.79 19.52
C LYS A 245 -19.87 0.26 18.14
N TYR A 246 -19.67 1.15 17.16
CA TYR A 246 -19.29 0.81 15.79
C TYR A 246 -18.08 1.63 15.34
N VAL A 247 -17.16 0.98 14.61
CA VAL A 247 -15.93 1.58 14.09
C VAL A 247 -15.85 1.50 12.57
N CYS A 248 -14.97 2.28 11.94
CA CYS A 248 -14.67 2.16 10.52
C CYS A 248 -13.88 0.86 10.25
N LYS A 249 -14.54 -0.13 9.67
CA LYS A 249 -13.97 -1.40 9.23
C LYS A 249 -14.83 -2.01 8.13
N THR A 250 -14.42 -3.16 7.61
CA THR A 250 -15.31 -3.97 6.76
C THR A 250 -16.29 -4.73 7.64
N TYR A 251 -17.57 -4.62 7.29
CA TYR A 251 -18.66 -5.37 7.89
C TYR A 251 -19.31 -6.29 6.86
N VAL A 252 -20.07 -7.27 7.35
CA VAL A 252 -20.97 -8.11 6.55
C VAL A 252 -22.41 -7.78 6.90
N THR A 253 -23.22 -7.46 5.90
CA THR A 253 -24.66 -7.17 6.09
C THR A 253 -25.40 -8.42 6.59
N LYS A 254 -26.31 -8.26 7.54
CA LYS A 254 -27.19 -9.31 8.06
C LYS A 254 -28.61 -9.23 7.51
N ALA A 255 -29.07 -8.03 7.19
CA ALA A 255 -30.43 -7.85 6.73
C ALA A 255 -30.62 -8.38 5.31
N SER A 256 -31.77 -9.00 5.07
CA SER A 256 -32.20 -9.49 3.77
C SER A 256 -32.37 -8.37 2.73
N ALA A 257 -32.59 -7.13 3.19
CA ALA A 257 -32.80 -5.94 2.38
C ALA A 257 -32.32 -4.68 3.10
N LEU A 258 -31.02 -4.37 3.01
CA LEU A 258 -30.44 -3.20 3.67
C LEU A 258 -30.47 -1.96 2.75
N ASN A 259 -31.29 -0.97 3.09
CA ASN A 259 -31.41 0.27 2.31
C ASN A 259 -30.10 1.09 2.34
N VAL A 260 -29.70 1.61 1.18
CA VAL A 260 -28.64 2.62 1.03
C VAL A 260 -29.26 4.00 0.91
N ARG A 261 -28.74 5.00 1.62
CA ARG A 261 -29.32 6.35 1.72
C ARG A 261 -28.32 7.45 1.36
N THR A 262 -28.82 8.63 1.03
CA THR A 262 -28.01 9.83 0.71
C THR A 262 -27.34 10.45 1.94
N GLY A 263 -27.84 10.16 3.13
CA GLY A 263 -27.35 10.65 4.42
C GLY A 263 -27.69 9.67 5.55
N PRO A 264 -27.18 9.89 6.77
CA PRO A 264 -27.57 9.09 7.93
C PRO A 264 -29.04 9.35 8.30
N GLY A 265 -29.73 8.35 8.84
CA GLY A 265 -31.12 8.45 9.29
C GLY A 265 -32.17 8.07 8.24
N THR A 266 -33.39 7.75 8.68
CA THR A 266 -34.49 7.34 7.80
C THR A 266 -35.12 8.49 7.01
N ASP A 267 -34.90 9.73 7.44
CA ASP A 267 -35.33 10.95 6.73
C ASP A 267 -34.48 11.20 5.48
N SER A 268 -33.27 10.64 5.44
CA SER A 268 -32.43 10.67 4.24
C SER A 268 -33.02 9.79 3.14
N ARG A 269 -33.11 10.34 1.93
CA ARG A 269 -33.67 9.66 0.76
C ARG A 269 -32.97 8.32 0.50
N LYS A 270 -33.77 7.28 0.22
CA LYS A 270 -33.28 5.99 -0.27
C LYS A 270 -32.72 6.14 -1.68
N LYS A 271 -31.54 5.57 -1.91
CA LYS A 271 -30.92 5.52 -3.23
C LYS A 271 -31.49 4.34 -4.02
N ALA A 272 -31.83 4.58 -5.28
CA ALA A 272 -32.18 3.52 -6.21
C ALA A 272 -30.93 2.75 -6.64
N LYS A 273 -31.10 1.53 -7.18
CA LYS A 273 -30.00 0.68 -7.69
C LYS A 273 -29.08 1.44 -8.64
N ALA A 274 -29.63 2.21 -9.57
CA ALA A 274 -28.86 2.99 -10.55
C ALA A 274 -27.93 4.05 -9.91
N GLU A 275 -28.20 4.47 -8.68
CA GLU A 275 -27.40 5.46 -7.96
C GLU A 275 -26.28 4.84 -7.11
N LEU A 276 -26.23 3.51 -7.01
CA LEU A 276 -25.15 2.79 -6.33
C LEU A 276 -23.93 2.68 -7.23
N THR A 277 -22.76 2.38 -6.64
CA THR A 277 -21.58 2.04 -7.42
C THR A 277 -21.82 0.77 -8.24
N PRO A 278 -21.08 0.52 -9.34
CA PRO A 278 -21.22 -0.72 -10.11
C PRO A 278 -21.09 -1.99 -9.26
N ASP A 279 -20.30 -1.93 -8.19
CA ASP A 279 -20.17 -3.02 -7.23
C ASP A 279 -21.38 -3.13 -6.29
N GLY A 280 -21.88 -2.00 -5.78
CA GLY A 280 -23.10 -1.97 -4.98
C GLY A 280 -24.32 -2.51 -5.74
N GLN A 281 -24.42 -2.23 -7.04
CA GLN A 281 -25.49 -2.75 -7.91
C GLN A 281 -25.47 -4.28 -8.04
N ARG A 282 -24.28 -4.89 -8.07
CA ARG A 282 -24.12 -6.36 -8.15
C ARG A 282 -24.54 -7.06 -6.86
N HIS A 283 -24.47 -6.36 -5.74
CA HIS A 283 -24.78 -6.87 -4.41
C HIS A 283 -26.11 -6.33 -3.87
N SER A 284 -26.95 -5.75 -4.73
CA SER A 284 -28.26 -5.24 -4.36
C SER A 284 -29.40 -5.90 -5.14
N ASN A 285 -30.58 -5.97 -4.52
CA ASN A 285 -31.82 -6.27 -5.23
C ASN A 285 -32.19 -5.12 -6.19
N ASP A 286 -33.32 -5.24 -6.88
CA ASP A 286 -33.77 -4.25 -7.87
C ASP A 286 -34.19 -2.91 -7.28
N GLU A 287 -34.47 -2.86 -5.98
CA GLU A 287 -34.75 -1.62 -5.25
C GLU A 287 -33.47 -0.88 -4.80
N GLY A 288 -32.28 -1.45 -5.02
CA GLY A 288 -31.01 -0.89 -4.54
C GLY A 288 -30.71 -1.19 -3.07
N GLN A 289 -31.35 -2.20 -2.49
CA GLN A 289 -31.07 -2.67 -1.14
C GLN A 289 -30.01 -3.75 -1.16
N LEU A 290 -28.98 -3.62 -0.32
CA LEU A 290 -27.91 -4.61 -0.23
C LEU A 290 -28.44 -5.93 0.32
N LEU A 291 -28.02 -7.01 -0.34
CA LEU A 291 -28.35 -8.38 0.02
C LEU A 291 -27.61 -8.78 1.31
N PRO A 292 -28.11 -9.77 2.06
CA PRO A 292 -27.42 -10.28 3.24
C PRO A 292 -26.11 -10.96 2.80
N GLY A 293 -25.08 -10.87 3.64
CA GLY A 293 -23.75 -11.39 3.31
C GLY A 293 -22.89 -10.44 2.47
N THR A 294 -23.41 -9.26 2.11
CA THR A 294 -22.65 -8.25 1.37
C THR A 294 -21.55 -7.68 2.26
N ARG A 295 -20.30 -7.72 1.77
CA ARG A 295 -19.16 -7.10 2.44
C ARG A 295 -19.14 -5.61 2.12
N VAL A 296 -19.14 -4.79 3.15
CA VAL A 296 -19.17 -3.33 3.03
C VAL A 296 -18.07 -2.69 3.85
N THR A 297 -17.24 -1.87 3.21
CA THR A 297 -16.19 -1.10 3.90
C THR A 297 -16.76 0.23 4.36
N VAL A 298 -16.87 0.41 5.67
CA VAL A 298 -17.38 1.62 6.30
C VAL A 298 -16.22 2.60 6.52
N SER A 299 -16.30 3.78 5.91
CA SER A 299 -15.29 4.84 6.00
C SER A 299 -15.64 5.94 7.01
N GLN A 300 -16.90 6.06 7.42
CA GLN A 300 -17.36 6.95 8.48
C GLN A 300 -18.50 6.31 9.27
N VAL A 301 -18.55 6.55 10.58
CA VAL A 301 -19.67 6.17 11.45
C VAL A 301 -20.30 7.44 12.02
N ARG A 302 -21.64 7.51 12.04
CA ARG A 302 -22.39 8.62 12.64
C ARG A 302 -23.64 8.13 13.35
N ARG A 303 -24.04 8.85 14.39
CA ARG A 303 -25.35 8.69 15.04
C ARG A 303 -26.40 9.55 14.37
N ALA A 304 -27.61 9.02 14.25
CA ALA A 304 -28.82 9.79 13.96
C ALA A 304 -29.89 9.34 14.98
N GLY A 305 -30.17 10.20 15.96
CA GLY A 305 -30.96 9.82 17.13
C GLY A 305 -30.26 8.74 17.98
N SER A 306 -30.97 7.65 18.25
CA SER A 306 -30.44 6.46 18.95
C SER A 306 -29.71 5.47 18.04
N ASP A 307 -29.77 5.66 16.72
CA ASP A 307 -29.34 4.65 15.74
C ASP A 307 -27.95 4.94 15.17
N TRP A 308 -27.28 3.88 14.72
CA TRP A 308 -25.92 3.92 14.19
C TRP A 308 -25.89 3.71 12.68
N TRP A 309 -25.14 4.58 11.99
CA TRP A 309 -25.07 4.62 10.53
C TRP A 309 -23.62 4.60 10.06
N GLY A 310 -23.37 3.87 8.96
CA GLY A 310 -22.06 3.74 8.34
C GLY A 310 -22.06 4.24 6.90
N LEU A 311 -21.06 5.02 6.53
CA LEU A 311 -20.83 5.45 5.15
C LEU A 311 -20.02 4.40 4.40
N ILE A 312 -20.58 3.89 3.31
CA ILE A 312 -19.95 2.97 2.36
C ILE A 312 -19.82 3.67 0.99
N PRO A 313 -19.06 3.14 0.02
CA PRO A 313 -18.90 3.78 -1.29
C PRO A 313 -20.22 4.09 -2.01
N SER A 314 -21.27 3.27 -1.79
CA SER A 314 -22.59 3.48 -2.40
C SER A 314 -23.50 4.44 -1.63
N GLY A 315 -23.19 4.81 -0.38
CA GLY A 315 -24.02 5.70 0.44
C GLY A 315 -24.06 5.29 1.92
N TRP A 316 -25.04 5.79 2.68
CA TRP A 316 -25.20 5.48 4.10
C TRP A 316 -26.06 4.24 4.32
N ILE A 317 -25.66 3.38 5.24
CA ILE A 317 -26.42 2.19 5.67
C ILE A 317 -26.61 2.18 7.18
N ALA A 318 -27.67 1.53 7.66
CA ALA A 318 -27.84 1.28 9.08
C ALA A 318 -26.86 0.18 9.54
N LEU A 319 -26.11 0.46 10.61
CA LEU A 319 -25.33 -0.54 11.35
C LEU A 319 -26.16 -1.12 12.49
N GLU A 320 -26.94 -0.25 13.14
CA GLU A 320 -27.97 -0.59 14.13
C GLU A 320 -29.16 0.35 13.97
N TRP A 321 -30.37 -0.21 14.02
CA TRP A 321 -31.60 0.56 13.93
C TRP A 321 -32.65 -0.04 14.86
N HIS A 322 -33.21 0.77 15.76
CA HIS A 322 -34.17 0.33 16.80
C HIS A 322 -33.64 -0.85 17.66
N GLY A 323 -32.34 -0.85 17.96
CA GLY A 323 -31.68 -1.92 18.74
C GLY A 323 -31.42 -3.22 17.95
N ALA A 324 -31.87 -3.32 16.71
CA ALA A 324 -31.56 -4.44 15.82
C ALA A 324 -30.25 -4.17 15.07
N VAL A 325 -29.36 -5.16 15.04
CA VAL A 325 -28.03 -5.06 14.44
C VAL A 325 -28.06 -5.57 12.99
N TYR A 326 -27.71 -4.69 12.05
CA TYR A 326 -27.82 -4.93 10.60
C TYR A 326 -26.51 -5.39 9.96
N VAL A 327 -25.41 -5.41 10.73
CA VAL A 327 -24.07 -5.81 10.28
C VAL A 327 -23.35 -6.68 11.31
N LYS A 328 -22.33 -7.43 10.91
CA LYS A 328 -21.33 -8.04 11.82
C LYS A 328 -19.92 -7.76 11.32
#